data_AF-A0A7V8Y100-F1
#
_entry.id   AF-A0A7V8Y100-F1
#
_cell.length_a   1.000
_cell.length_b   1.000
_cell.length_c   1.000
_cell.angle_alpha   90.00
_cell.angle_beta   90.00
_cell.angle_gamma   90.00
#
_symmetry.space_group_name_H-M   'P 1'
#
loop_
_entity.id
_entity.type
_entity.pdbx_description
1 polymer ?
#
loop_
_entity_poly.entity_id
_entity_poly.type
_entity_poly.pdbx_seq_one_letter_code
_entity_poly.pdbx_strand_id
1 'polypeptide(L)'
;MREFGSRSFEEVTVGELAASADVTTGALYHHFGSKLGLYVFVRRDVERRLLDRMEGAAAGAGANSLEMAMVVGFDFAVQQSFVRLLSERPPCGEDDLMADLLTRLSNPVPEPIGRVLASAWRAALSSVAEGGSMESSRRALLALSVSLGEP
;
A
#
# COMPACT_ATOMS: atom_id res chain seq x y z
N MET A 1 -5.49 12.93 7.12
CA MET A 1 -5.11 11.59 6.58
C MET A 1 -3.76 11.59 5.87
N ARG A 2 -3.45 12.59 5.02
CA ARG A 2 -2.15 12.71 4.32
C ARG A 2 -0.93 12.65 5.26
N GLU A 3 -1.07 13.13 6.50
CA GLU A 3 -0.02 13.08 7.55
C GLU A 3 0.56 11.68 7.80
N PHE A 4 -0.28 10.63 7.84
CA PHE A 4 0.20 9.26 8.05
C PHE A 4 0.87 8.64 6.82
N GLY A 5 0.76 9.29 5.66
CA GLY A 5 1.37 8.78 4.45
C GLY A 5 2.84 9.17 4.29
N SER A 6 3.19 10.39 4.71
CA SER A 6 4.53 10.98 4.59
C SER A 6 5.39 10.85 5.86
N ARG A 7 4.76 10.66 7.02
CA ARG A 7 5.39 10.56 8.34
C ARG A 7 5.07 9.23 9.00
N SER A 8 5.95 8.75 9.87
CA SER A 8 5.72 7.52 10.63
C SER A 8 4.60 7.70 11.66
N PHE A 9 4.01 6.59 12.11
CA PHE A 9 2.99 6.64 13.16
C PHE A 9 3.47 7.39 14.40
N GLU A 10 4.73 7.24 14.79
CA GLU A 10 5.32 7.91 15.97
C GLU A 10 5.40 9.43 15.79
N GLU A 11 5.72 9.89 14.58
CA GLU A 11 5.92 11.29 14.25
C GLU A 11 4.62 12.12 14.24
N VAL A 12 3.48 11.50 13.95
CA VAL A 12 2.20 12.22 13.79
C VAL A 12 1.47 12.38 15.12
N THR A 13 1.05 13.58 15.52
CA THR A 13 0.28 13.78 16.76
C THR A 13 -1.24 13.86 16.51
N VAL A 14 -2.04 13.51 17.52
CA VAL A 14 -3.51 13.63 17.43
C VAL A 14 -3.95 15.09 17.27
N GLY A 15 -3.20 16.04 17.83
CA GLY A 15 -3.44 17.47 17.66
C GLY A 15 -3.27 17.92 16.20
N GLU A 16 -2.19 17.51 15.54
CA GLU A 16 -1.98 17.78 14.11
C GLU A 16 -3.08 17.16 13.25
N LEU A 17 -3.50 15.93 13.57
CA LEU A 17 -4.57 15.24 12.85
C LEU A 17 -5.91 15.96 13.01
N ALA A 18 -6.27 16.37 14.22
CA ALA A 18 -7.49 17.10 14.52
C ALA A 18 -7.52 18.46 13.79
N ALA A 19 -6.40 19.20 13.85
CA ALA A 19 -6.24 20.46 13.12
C ALA A 19 -6.36 20.26 11.60
N SER A 20 -5.74 19.21 11.04
CA SER A 20 -5.82 18.91 9.60
C SER A 20 -7.23 18.54 9.12
N ALA A 21 -8.09 18.09 10.03
CA ALA A 21 -9.46 17.67 9.76
C ALA A 21 -10.51 18.71 10.19
N ASP A 22 -10.06 19.89 10.65
CA ASP A 22 -10.92 20.96 11.19
C ASP A 22 -11.89 20.49 12.29
N VAL A 23 -11.39 19.62 13.18
CA VAL A 23 -12.13 19.08 14.32
C VAL A 23 -11.35 19.25 15.63
N THR A 24 -12.04 19.06 16.76
CA THR A 24 -11.39 19.01 18.06
C THR A 24 -10.75 17.64 18.33
N THR A 25 -9.67 17.63 19.10
CA THR A 25 -9.05 16.38 19.58
C THR A 25 -10.05 15.48 20.30
N GLY A 26 -10.98 16.08 21.07
CA GLY A 26 -12.03 15.35 21.79
C GLY A 26 -13.03 14.64 20.87
N ALA A 27 -13.49 15.30 19.80
CA ALA A 27 -14.36 14.69 18.80
C ALA A 27 -13.67 13.53 18.07
N LEU A 28 -12.38 13.68 17.79
CA LEU A 28 -11.55 12.65 17.15
C LEU A 28 -11.38 11.42 18.05
N TYR A 29 -11.08 11.62 19.34
CA TYR A 29 -11.03 10.52 20.32
C TYR A 29 -12.39 9.86 20.54
N HIS A 30 -13.49 10.62 20.49
CA HIS A 30 -14.83 10.05 20.64
C HIS A 30 -15.18 9.09 19.49
N HIS A 31 -14.77 9.42 18.26
CA HIS A 31 -15.07 8.60 17.10
C HIS A 31 -14.13 7.39 16.94
N PHE A 32 -12.82 7.58 17.18
CA PHE A 32 -11.81 6.55 16.90
C PHE A 32 -11.26 5.85 18.16
N GLY A 33 -11.59 6.34 19.36
CA GLY A 33 -11.14 5.80 20.65
C GLY A 33 -9.66 6.08 20.97
N SER A 34 -8.77 6.08 19.98
CA SER A 34 -7.33 6.32 20.16
C SER A 34 -6.63 6.75 18.87
N LYS A 35 -5.39 7.26 18.99
CA LYS A 35 -4.49 7.52 17.86
C LYS A 35 -4.26 6.25 17.02
N LEU A 36 -4.11 5.10 17.67
CA LEU A 36 -3.96 3.80 17.02
C LEU A 36 -5.25 3.42 16.27
N GLY A 37 -6.42 3.64 16.87
CA GLY A 37 -7.71 3.41 16.23
C GLY A 37 -7.89 4.25 14.97
N LEU A 38 -7.51 5.53 15.02
CA LEU A 38 -7.50 6.39 13.83
C LEU A 38 -6.52 5.89 12.77
N TYR A 39 -5.29 5.52 13.16
CA TYR A 39 -4.29 5.00 12.22
C TYR A 39 -4.79 3.72 11.51
N VAL A 40 -5.34 2.76 12.26
CA VAL A 40 -5.91 1.52 11.68
C VAL A 40 -7.07 1.83 10.73
N PHE A 41 -7.96 2.76 11.10
CA PHE A 41 -9.05 3.18 10.23
C PHE A 41 -8.54 3.78 8.91
N VAL A 42 -7.58 4.71 8.98
CA VAL A 42 -7.00 5.35 7.79
C VAL A 42 -6.27 4.31 6.93
N ARG A 43 -5.48 3.44 7.56
CA ARG A 43 -4.76 2.37 6.88
C ARG A 43 -5.70 1.48 6.08
N ARG A 44 -6.77 0.98 6.70
CA ARG A 44 -7.77 0.13 6.03
C ARG A 44 -8.46 0.85 4.88
N ASP A 45 -8.80 2.13 5.05
CA ASP A 45 -9.42 2.91 3.98
C ASP A 45 -8.46 3.11 2.79
N VAL A 46 -7.19 3.39 3.05
CA VAL A 46 -6.16 3.51 2.01
C VAL A 46 -5.89 2.18 1.32
N GLU A 47 -5.79 1.08 2.08
CA GLU A 47 -5.56 -0.26 1.54
C GLU A 47 -6.70 -0.70 0.63
N ARG A 48 -7.96 -0.47 1.01
CA ARG A 48 -9.11 -0.73 0.14
C ARG A 48 -9.03 0.05 -1.17
N ARG A 49 -8.75 1.36 -1.11
CA ARG A 49 -8.61 2.21 -2.31
C ARG A 49 -7.46 1.79 -3.21
N LEU A 50 -6.39 1.23 -2.62
CA LEU A 50 -5.25 0.66 -3.33
C LEU A 50 -5.68 -0.63 -4.06
N LEU A 51 -6.30 -1.57 -3.35
CA LEU A 51 -6.75 -2.84 -3.91
C LEU A 51 -7.75 -2.62 -5.05
N ASP A 52 -8.74 -1.74 -4.87
CA ASP A 52 -9.72 -1.39 -5.90
C ASP A 52 -9.05 -0.91 -7.21
N ARG A 53 -7.96 -0.12 -7.08
CA ARG A 53 -7.20 0.37 -8.24
C ARG A 53 -6.39 -0.73 -8.91
N MET A 54 -5.78 -1.59 -8.12
CA MET A 54 -5.01 -2.72 -8.64
C MET A 54 -5.90 -3.72 -9.37
N GLU A 55 -7.07 -4.03 -8.80
CA GLU A 55 -8.07 -4.89 -9.44
C GLU A 55 -8.62 -4.27 -10.73
N GLY A 56 -8.94 -2.97 -10.71
CA GLY A 56 -9.36 -2.24 -11.91
C GLY A 56 -8.29 -2.25 -13.01
N ALA A 57 -7.02 -2.10 -12.64
CA ALA A 57 -5.90 -2.16 -13.58
C ALA A 57 -5.70 -3.58 -14.16
N ALA A 58 -5.86 -4.61 -13.33
CA ALA A 58 -5.75 -6.00 -13.76
C ALA A 58 -6.89 -6.43 -14.71
N ALA A 59 -8.13 -6.03 -14.42
CA ALA A 59 -9.32 -6.50 -15.15
C ALA A 59 -9.29 -6.23 -16.67
N GLY A 60 -8.54 -5.24 -17.14
CA GLY A 60 -8.39 -4.90 -18.56
C GLY A 60 -7.07 -5.33 -19.22
N ALA A 61 -6.16 -5.95 -18.47
CA ALA A 61 -4.76 -6.09 -18.88
C ALA A 61 -4.38 -7.48 -19.44
N GLY A 62 -5.24 -8.49 -19.31
CA GLY A 62 -5.01 -9.83 -19.86
C GLY A 62 -3.72 -10.45 -19.31
N ALA A 63 -2.77 -10.80 -20.19
CA ALA A 63 -1.47 -11.37 -19.80
C ALA A 63 -0.65 -10.43 -18.87
N ASN A 64 -0.89 -9.12 -18.94
CA ASN A 64 -0.16 -8.13 -18.15
C ASN A 64 -0.87 -7.77 -16.83
N SER A 65 -1.84 -8.57 -16.38
CA SER A 65 -2.65 -8.26 -15.19
C SER A 65 -1.82 -8.05 -13.93
N LEU A 66 -0.83 -8.91 -13.68
CA LEU A 66 0.07 -8.78 -12.54
C LEU A 66 0.94 -7.52 -12.62
N GLU A 67 1.52 -7.27 -13.79
CA GLU A 67 2.35 -6.08 -14.06
C GLU A 67 1.55 -4.80 -13.81
N MET A 68 0.38 -4.69 -14.44
CA MET A 68 -0.48 -3.52 -14.34
C MET A 68 -0.96 -3.28 -12.91
N ALA A 69 -1.33 -4.33 -12.17
CA ALA A 69 -1.70 -4.22 -10.77
C ALA A 69 -0.54 -3.67 -9.92
N MET A 70 0.67 -4.25 -10.02
CA MET A 70 1.80 -3.82 -9.20
C MET A 70 2.19 -2.36 -9.47
N VAL A 71 2.24 -1.98 -10.75
CA VAL A 71 2.67 -0.64 -11.16
C VAL A 71 1.63 0.42 -10.83
N VAL A 72 0.35 0.17 -11.11
CA VAL A 72 -0.72 1.11 -10.77
C VAL A 72 -0.83 1.29 -9.26
N GLY A 73 -0.71 0.20 -8.49
CA GLY A 73 -0.67 0.27 -7.04
C GLY A 73 0.49 1.10 -6.53
N PHE A 74 1.70 0.87 -7.07
CA PHE A 74 2.91 1.62 -6.71
C PHE A 74 2.77 3.11 -7.05
N ASP A 75 2.36 3.43 -8.27
CA ASP A 75 2.18 4.80 -8.74
C ASP A 75 1.13 5.54 -7.88
N PHE A 76 0.03 4.88 -7.52
CA PHE A 76 -0.96 5.43 -6.59
C PHE A 76 -0.37 5.74 -5.21
N ALA A 77 0.36 4.79 -4.62
CA ALA A 77 0.96 4.96 -3.30
C ALA A 77 1.97 6.13 -3.28
N VAL A 78 2.77 6.29 -4.34
CA VAL A 78 3.72 7.40 -4.46
C VAL A 78 3.00 8.73 -4.67
N GLN A 79 2.06 8.81 -5.62
CA GLN A 79 1.36 10.05 -5.96
C GLN A 79 0.50 10.59 -4.82
N GLN A 80 -0.12 9.71 -4.03
CA GLN A 80 -0.91 10.10 -2.86
C GLN A 80 -0.07 10.27 -1.59
N SER A 81 1.25 10.09 -1.70
CA SER A 81 2.20 10.14 -0.59
C SER A 81 1.85 9.15 0.53
N PHE A 82 1.45 7.92 0.19
CA PHE A 82 1.17 6.83 1.13
C PHE A 82 2.30 5.80 1.24
N VAL A 83 3.50 6.15 0.75
CA VAL A 83 4.65 5.22 0.66
C VAL A 83 5.02 4.61 2.02
N ARG A 84 5.00 5.38 3.12
CA ARG A 84 5.32 4.85 4.46
C ARG A 84 4.21 3.97 5.02
N LEU A 85 2.97 4.44 4.92
CA LEU A 85 1.79 3.72 5.39
C LEU A 85 1.65 2.34 4.74
N LEU A 86 1.91 2.26 3.43
CA LEU A 86 1.72 1.05 2.63
C LEU A 86 2.97 0.17 2.55
N SER A 87 4.18 0.70 2.86
CA SER A 87 5.39 -0.12 3.00
C SER A 87 5.40 -0.97 4.27
N GLU A 88 4.70 -0.52 5.31
CA GLU A 88 4.56 -1.27 6.55
C GLU A 88 3.70 -2.52 6.34
N ARG A 89 4.07 -3.65 6.95
CA ARG A 89 3.20 -4.84 6.96
C ARG A 89 1.93 -4.57 7.79
N PRO A 90 0.80 -5.22 7.48
CA PRO A 90 -0.37 -5.19 8.34
C PRO A 90 0.01 -5.56 9.78
N PRO A 91 -0.66 -5.00 10.79
CA PRO A 91 -0.46 -5.42 12.17
C PRO A 91 -0.59 -6.95 12.28
N CYS A 92 0.25 -7.56 13.12
CA CYS A 92 0.22 -9.01 13.33
C CYS A 92 -1.20 -9.48 13.70
N GLY A 93 -1.73 -10.46 12.98
CA GLY A 93 -3.08 -11.00 13.19
C GLY A 93 -4.14 -10.52 12.20
N GLU A 94 -3.81 -9.65 11.25
CA GLU A 94 -4.67 -9.31 10.10
C GLU A 94 -4.20 -10.05 8.82
N ASP A 95 -5.15 -10.38 7.94
CA ASP A 95 -4.87 -10.98 6.63
C ASP A 95 -4.14 -9.98 5.71
N ASP A 96 -3.17 -10.46 4.94
CA ASP A 96 -2.42 -9.63 3.99
C ASP A 96 -3.15 -9.58 2.64
N LEU A 97 -4.12 -8.68 2.55
CA LEU A 97 -4.98 -8.52 1.37
C LEU A 97 -4.19 -8.25 0.07
N MET A 98 -3.03 -7.59 0.18
CA MET A 98 -2.13 -7.39 -0.96
C MET A 98 -1.51 -8.71 -1.41
N ALA A 99 -1.03 -9.54 -0.48
CA ALA A 99 -0.53 -10.86 -0.80
C ALA A 99 -1.62 -11.75 -1.40
N ASP A 100 -2.86 -11.67 -0.91
CA ASP A 100 -4.00 -12.43 -1.42
C ASP A 100 -4.35 -12.02 -2.86
N LEU A 101 -4.43 -10.71 -3.15
CA LEU A 101 -4.64 -10.20 -4.50
C LEU A 101 -3.52 -10.67 -5.44
N LEU A 102 -2.27 -10.50 -5.03
CA LEU A 102 -1.12 -10.87 -5.88
C LEU A 102 -1.02 -12.38 -6.09
N THR A 103 -1.44 -13.20 -5.12
CA THR A 103 -1.58 -14.66 -5.29
C THR A 103 -2.62 -14.99 -6.35
N ARG A 104 -3.80 -14.36 -6.31
CA ARG A 104 -4.83 -14.57 -7.33
C ARG A 104 -4.37 -14.18 -8.74
N LEU A 105 -3.63 -13.08 -8.86
CA LEU A 105 -3.14 -12.57 -10.14
C LEU A 105 -1.95 -13.35 -10.72
N SER A 106 -1.26 -14.16 -9.91
CA SER A 106 -0.06 -14.92 -10.31
C SER A 106 -0.31 -16.42 -10.50
N ASN A 107 -1.55 -16.90 -10.37
CA ASN A 107 -1.94 -18.29 -10.64
C ASN A 107 -1.56 -18.66 -12.10
N PRO A 108 -0.80 -19.76 -12.38
CA PRO A 108 -0.56 -20.95 -11.54
C PRO A 108 0.73 -21.03 -10.73
N VAL A 109 1.43 -19.93 -10.47
CA VAL A 109 2.67 -19.93 -9.67
C VAL A 109 2.39 -20.38 -8.21
N PRO A 110 3.30 -21.14 -7.54
CA PRO A 110 3.08 -21.66 -6.19
C PRO A 110 2.74 -20.62 -5.12
N GLU A 111 2.02 -21.06 -4.08
CA GLU A 111 1.44 -20.29 -2.97
C GLU A 111 2.32 -19.19 -2.31
N PRO A 112 3.65 -19.34 -2.10
CA PRO A 112 4.42 -18.26 -1.46
C PRO A 112 4.61 -17.02 -2.33
N ILE A 113 4.34 -17.10 -3.64
CA ILE A 113 4.65 -16.01 -4.57
C ILE A 113 3.94 -14.70 -4.22
N GLY A 114 2.67 -14.74 -3.80
CA GLY A 114 1.93 -13.52 -3.46
C GLY A 114 2.56 -12.79 -2.27
N ARG A 115 3.07 -13.52 -1.28
CA ARG A 115 3.79 -12.94 -0.13
C ARG A 115 5.14 -12.35 -0.53
N VAL A 116 5.84 -13.00 -1.45
CA VAL A 116 7.11 -12.50 -2.01
C VAL A 116 6.87 -11.23 -2.82
N LEU A 117 5.89 -11.24 -3.72
CA LEU A 117 5.50 -10.08 -4.52
C LEU A 117 5.04 -8.92 -3.65
N ALA A 118 4.19 -9.16 -2.64
CA ALA A 118 3.78 -8.14 -1.69
C ALA A 118 4.96 -7.57 -0.91
N SER A 119 5.92 -8.41 -0.51
CA SER A 119 7.13 -7.95 0.18
C SER A 119 8.03 -7.12 -0.74
N ALA A 120 8.22 -7.53 -1.99
CA ALA A 120 8.99 -6.77 -2.99
C ALA A 120 8.33 -5.42 -3.31
N TRP A 121 7.00 -5.41 -3.45
CA TRP A 121 6.22 -4.19 -3.66
C TRP A 121 6.35 -3.22 -2.49
N ARG A 122 6.26 -3.71 -1.24
CA ARG A 122 6.51 -2.90 -0.03
C ARG A 122 7.95 -2.39 0.05
N ALA A 123 8.93 -3.20 -0.33
CA ALA A 123 10.34 -2.79 -0.38
C ALA A 123 10.57 -1.66 -1.39
N ALA A 124 9.88 -1.70 -2.55
CA ALA A 124 9.92 -0.63 -3.54
C ALA A 124 9.39 0.69 -2.96
N LEU A 125 8.30 0.65 -2.18
CA LEU A 125 7.79 1.83 -1.47
C LEU A 125 8.72 2.33 -0.38
N SER A 126 9.30 1.43 0.43
CA SER A 126 10.29 1.79 1.46
C SER A 126 11.48 2.52 0.85
N SER A 127 11.98 2.02 -0.28
CA SER A 127 13.08 2.67 -1.01
C SER A 127 12.74 4.10 -1.41
N VAL A 128 11.52 4.37 -1.89
CA VAL A 128 11.08 5.75 -2.20
C VAL A 128 10.92 6.59 -0.93
N ALA A 129 10.38 6.01 0.15
CA ALA A 129 10.22 6.69 1.43
C ALA A 129 11.56 7.09 2.08
N GLU A 130 12.64 6.39 1.75
CA GLU A 130 14.02 6.63 2.16
C GLU A 130 14.78 7.59 1.20
N GLY A 131 14.12 8.13 0.18
CA GLY A 131 14.69 9.08 -0.78
C GLY A 131 15.22 8.46 -2.08
N GLY A 132 14.91 7.18 -2.32
CA GLY A 132 15.23 6.49 -3.57
C GLY A 132 14.41 6.96 -4.77
N SER A 133 14.88 6.60 -5.98
CA SER A 133 14.21 6.97 -7.23
C SER A 133 12.94 6.17 -7.48
N MET A 134 11.81 6.87 -7.62
CA MET A 134 10.53 6.30 -8.05
C MET A 134 10.67 5.51 -9.36
N GLU A 135 11.40 6.06 -10.33
CA GLU A 135 11.57 5.43 -11.65
C GLU A 135 12.33 4.11 -11.56
N SER A 136 13.40 4.07 -10.74
CA SER A 136 14.17 2.85 -10.53
C SER A 136 13.35 1.78 -9.80
N SER A 137 12.61 2.16 -8.76
CA SER A 137 11.70 1.24 -8.05
C SER A 137 10.60 0.71 -8.96
N ARG A 138 10.00 1.56 -9.78
CA ARG A 138 8.98 1.18 -10.77
C ARG A 138 9.55 0.21 -11.80
N ARG A 139 10.75 0.46 -12.32
CA ARG A 139 11.44 -0.45 -13.26
C ARG A 139 11.76 -1.81 -12.64
N ALA A 140 12.15 -1.84 -11.36
CA ALA A 140 12.40 -3.10 -10.66
C ALA A 140 11.12 -3.96 -10.54
N LEU A 141 9.96 -3.34 -10.25
CA LEU A 141 8.67 -4.04 -10.21
C LEU A 141 8.25 -4.59 -11.58
N LEU A 142 8.50 -3.84 -12.65
CA LEU A 142 8.28 -4.29 -14.02
C LEU A 142 9.14 -5.51 -14.36
N ALA A 143 10.44 -5.46 -14.06
CA ALA A 143 11.34 -6.58 -14.32
C ALA A 143 10.92 -7.87 -13.58
N LEU A 144 10.45 -7.72 -12.33
CA LEU A 144 9.96 -8.84 -11.52
C LEU A 144 8.69 -9.48 -12.10
N SER A 145 7.74 -8.68 -12.62
CA SER A 145 6.51 -9.20 -13.22
C SER A 145 6.77 -9.92 -14.53
N VAL A 146 7.61 -9.34 -15.39
CA VAL A 146 7.96 -9.93 -16.69
C VAL A 146 8.58 -11.32 -16.51
N SER A 147 9.43 -11.48 -15.49
CA SER A 147 10.11 -12.76 -15.21
C SER A 147 9.16 -13.89 -14.77
N LEU A 148 7.92 -13.55 -14.36
CA LEU A 148 6.89 -14.52 -13.97
C LEU A 148 5.88 -14.80 -15.09
N GLY A 149 5.94 -14.05 -16.19
CA GLY A 149 5.07 -14.19 -17.35
C GLY A 149 5.64 -15.06 -18.47
N GLU A 150 6.89 -15.52 -18.37
CA GLU A 150 7.46 -16.45 -19.34
C GLU A 150 7.05 -17.91 -19.02
N PRO A 151 6.55 -18.67 -20.02
CA PRO A 151 6.07 -20.05 -19.85
C PRO A 151 7.19 -21.07 -19.63
#